data_AF-A0A4S8HD18-F1
#
_entry.id   AF-A0A4S8HD18-F1
#
_cell.length_a   1.000
_cell.length_b   1.000
_cell.length_c   1.000
_cell.angle_alpha   90.00
_cell.angle_beta   90.00
_cell.angle_gamma   90.00
#
_symmetry.space_group_name_H-M   'P 1'
#
loop_
_entity.id
_entity.type
_entity.pdbx_description
1 polymer ?
#
loop_
_entity_poly.entity_id
_entity_poly.type
_entity_poly.pdbx_seq_one_letter_code
_entity_poly.pdbx_strand_id
1 'polypeptide(L)'
;MQPINLKREDLEKIVAVKNILEKEYHRHYTQKDLARFVCTNEKKLKLGFKQVTQRTLHEYLTLVRIEKSKLFLAETDYPIKLIADKIGLDKTNFNKSFKKLTGTTPKEWRNNISKHDINSLLQEIMQSSDSPH
;
A
#
# COMPACT_ATOMS: atom_id res chain seq x y z
N MET A 1 -1.80 21.70 -7.62
CA MET A 1 -1.32 20.83 -8.72
C MET A 1 -2.30 21.00 -9.87
N GLN A 2 -1.81 21.16 -11.10
CA GLN A 2 -2.68 21.34 -12.28
C GLN A 2 -3.37 20.00 -12.61
N PRO A 3 -4.71 19.95 -12.72
CA PRO A 3 -5.42 18.74 -13.14
C PRO A 3 -5.07 18.41 -14.60
N ILE A 4 -4.91 17.12 -14.90
CA ILE A 4 -4.68 16.65 -16.26
C ILE A 4 -5.95 16.00 -16.81
N ASN A 5 -6.17 16.15 -18.12
CA ASN A 5 -7.24 15.45 -18.81
C ASN A 5 -6.87 13.97 -18.97
N LEU A 6 -7.65 13.08 -18.35
CA LEU A 6 -7.46 11.64 -18.41
C LEU A 6 -8.50 11.03 -19.35
N LYS A 7 -8.03 10.30 -20.36
CA LYS A 7 -8.89 9.48 -21.21
C LYS A 7 -9.16 8.13 -20.54
N ARG A 8 -10.15 7.39 -21.06
CA ARG A 8 -10.46 6.03 -20.59
C ARG A 8 -9.21 5.13 -20.52
N GLU A 9 -8.39 5.13 -21.57
CA GLU A 9 -7.13 4.36 -21.61
C GLU A 9 -6.14 4.76 -20.50
N ASP A 10 -6.13 6.03 -20.09
CA ASP A 10 -5.26 6.49 -19.00
C ASP A 10 -5.76 5.94 -17.65
N LEU A 11 -7.08 5.87 -17.46
CA LEU A 11 -7.68 5.29 -16.26
C LEU A 11 -7.39 3.78 -16.17
N GLU A 12 -7.52 3.05 -17.28
CA GLU A 12 -7.20 1.63 -17.36
C GLU A 12 -5.73 1.36 -16.97
N LYS A 13 -4.80 2.21 -17.43
CA LYS A 13 -3.38 2.16 -17.06
C LYS A 13 -3.15 2.46 -15.58
N ILE A 14 -3.87 3.44 -15.01
CA ILE A 14 -3.78 3.76 -13.58
C ILE A 14 -4.28 2.58 -12.73
N VAL A 15 -5.39 1.95 -13.11
CA VAL A 15 -5.92 0.75 -12.46
C VAL A 15 -4.93 -0.40 -12.56
N ALA A 16 -4.29 -0.61 -13.71
CA ALA A 16 -3.26 -1.61 -13.88
C ALA A 16 -2.06 -1.37 -12.93
N VAL A 17 -1.58 -0.12 -12.80
CA VAL A 17 -0.51 0.22 -11.84
C VAL A 17 -0.94 -0.03 -10.40
N LYS A 18 -2.17 0.35 -10.02
CA LYS A 18 -2.72 0.06 -8.68
C LYS A 18 -2.67 -1.44 -8.38
N ASN A 19 -3.12 -2.27 -9.32
CA ASN A 19 -3.11 -3.72 -9.18
C ASN A 19 -1.69 -4.31 -9.06
N ILE A 20 -0.71 -3.77 -9.79
CA ILE A 20 0.70 -4.16 -9.66
C ILE A 20 1.20 -3.85 -8.24
N LEU A 21 0.96 -2.63 -7.75
CA LEU A 21 1.39 -2.22 -6.40
C LEU A 21 0.73 -3.03 -5.29
N GLU A 22 -0.52 -3.47 -5.48
CA GLU A 22 -1.26 -4.30 -4.52
C GLU A 22 -0.81 -5.76 -4.49
N LYS A 23 -0.50 -6.34 -5.65
CA LYS A 23 -0.07 -7.75 -5.76
C LYS A 23 1.41 -7.91 -5.41
N GLU A 24 2.22 -6.93 -5.78
CA GLU A 24 3.68 -7.01 -5.69
C GLU A 24 4.26 -5.96 -4.73
N TYR A 25 3.50 -5.64 -3.68
CA TYR A 25 3.85 -4.58 -2.72
C TYR A 25 5.25 -4.71 -2.12
N HIS A 26 5.78 -5.93 -1.97
CA HIS A 26 7.12 -6.19 -1.43
C HIS A 26 8.24 -5.76 -2.37
N ARG A 27 7.97 -5.56 -3.66
CA ARG A 27 8.96 -5.15 -4.66
C ARG A 27 9.16 -3.64 -4.69
N HIS A 28 10.36 -3.22 -5.10
CA HIS A 28 10.69 -1.82 -5.29
C HIS A 28 10.52 -1.45 -6.76
N TYR A 29 9.60 -0.53 -7.03
CA TYR A 29 9.37 0.02 -8.35
C TYR A 29 9.75 1.49 -8.42
N THR A 30 10.49 1.87 -9.46
CA THR A 30 10.61 3.27 -9.83
C THR A 30 9.36 3.69 -10.61
N GLN A 31 9.09 4.99 -10.66
CA GLN A 31 8.03 5.54 -11.50
C GLN A 31 8.23 5.18 -12.98
N LYS A 32 9.49 5.10 -13.43
CA LYS A 32 9.88 4.70 -14.78
C LYS A 32 9.50 3.24 -15.09
N ASP A 33 9.69 2.33 -14.13
CA ASP A 33 9.34 0.92 -14.31
C ASP A 33 7.82 0.78 -14.49
N LEU A 34 7.04 1.41 -13.62
CA LEU A 34 5.58 1.37 -13.69
C LEU A 34 5.05 2.01 -14.98
N ALA A 35 5.64 3.14 -15.41
CA ALA A 35 5.27 3.79 -16.66
C ALA A 35 5.54 2.89 -17.87
N ARG A 36 6.64 2.13 -17.85
CA ARG A 36 6.98 1.15 -18.89
C ARG A 36 5.99 -0.01 -18.92
N PHE A 37 5.62 -0.57 -17.77
CA PHE A 37 4.69 -1.71 -17.71
C PHE A 37 3.31 -1.42 -18.29
N VAL A 38 2.87 -0.16 -18.23
CA VAL A 38 1.54 0.23 -18.73
C VAL A 38 1.60 1.12 -19.98
N CYS A 39 2.76 1.17 -20.66
CA CYS A 39 2.96 1.90 -21.90
C CYS A 39 2.49 3.37 -21.81
N THR A 40 3.01 4.13 -20.84
CA THR A 40 2.76 5.57 -20.69
C THR A 40 4.05 6.32 -20.35
N ASN A 41 3.98 7.65 -20.28
CA ASN A 41 5.10 8.44 -19.78
C ASN A 41 5.00 8.69 -18.28
N GLU A 42 6.15 8.83 -17.65
CA GLU A 42 6.31 9.04 -16.21
C GLU A 42 5.50 10.22 -15.65
N LYS A 43 5.48 11.36 -16.36
CA LYS A 43 4.76 12.56 -15.94
C LYS A 43 3.25 12.32 -15.91
N LYS A 44 2.70 11.70 -16.96
CA LYS A 44 1.28 11.40 -17.08
C LYS A 44 0.86 10.36 -16.04
N LEU A 45 1.67 9.32 -15.82
CA LEU A 45 1.43 8.36 -14.76
C LEU A 45 1.41 9.02 -13.39
N LYS A 46 2.43 9.82 -13.04
CA LYS A 46 2.52 10.49 -11.74
C LYS A 46 1.32 11.37 -11.44
N LEU A 47 0.96 12.22 -12.41
CA LEU A 47 -0.14 13.18 -12.25
C LEU A 47 -1.49 12.45 -12.24
N GLY A 48 -1.70 11.52 -13.17
CA GLY A 48 -2.94 10.77 -13.28
C GLY A 48 -3.18 9.87 -12.07
N PHE A 49 -2.18 9.11 -11.64
CA PHE A 49 -2.27 8.26 -10.46
C PHE A 49 -2.62 9.07 -9.22
N LYS A 50 -1.98 10.24 -9.03
CA LYS A 50 -2.33 11.12 -7.91
C LYS A 50 -3.71 11.73 -8.01
N GLN A 51 -4.16 12.09 -9.21
CA GLN A 51 -5.51 12.63 -9.43
C GLN A 51 -6.61 11.60 -9.19
N VAL A 52 -6.36 10.32 -9.50
CA VAL A 52 -7.34 9.24 -9.32
C VAL A 52 -7.33 8.68 -7.90
N THR A 53 -6.15 8.46 -7.32
CA THR A 53 -6.01 7.82 -6.00
C THR A 53 -5.88 8.81 -4.85
N GLN A 54 -5.81 10.11 -5.15
CA GLN A 54 -5.48 11.19 -4.21
C GLN A 54 -4.12 11.03 -3.50
N ARG A 55 -3.27 10.11 -3.97
CA ARG A 55 -1.98 9.75 -3.37
C ARG A 55 -0.90 9.63 -4.44
N THR A 56 0.32 9.97 -4.10
CA THR A 56 1.46 9.61 -4.95
C THR A 56 1.65 8.09 -4.99
N LEU A 57 2.33 7.58 -6.02
CA LEU A 57 2.69 6.17 -6.12
C LEU A 57 3.37 5.65 -4.85
N HIS A 58 4.30 6.43 -4.29
CA HIS A 58 5.03 6.05 -3.09
C HIS A 58 4.14 6.03 -1.84
N GLU A 59 3.28 7.03 -1.65
CA GLU A 59 2.32 7.06 -0.54
C GLU A 59 1.33 5.89 -0.63
N TYR A 60 0.84 5.58 -1.83
CA TYR A 60 -0.07 4.47 -2.06
C TYR A 60 0.61 3.13 -1.75
N LEU A 61 1.79 2.88 -2.31
CA LEU A 61 2.55 1.66 -2.03
C LEU A 61 2.88 1.53 -0.54
N THR A 62 3.24 2.62 0.13
CA THR A 62 3.48 2.63 1.58
C THR A 62 2.22 2.24 2.34
N LEU A 63 1.06 2.78 1.97
CA LEU A 63 -0.22 2.43 2.58
C LEU A 63 -0.51 0.94 2.43
N VAL A 64 -0.40 0.39 1.21
CA VAL A 64 -0.59 -1.06 0.96
C VAL A 64 0.35 -1.90 1.83
N ARG A 65 1.63 -1.54 1.91
CA ARG A 65 2.63 -2.26 2.72
C ARG A 65 2.28 -2.23 4.21
N ILE A 66 1.81 -1.10 4.72
CA ILE A 66 1.38 -0.97 6.12
C ILE A 66 0.13 -1.79 6.39
N GLU A 67 -0.87 -1.77 5.52
CA GLU A 67 -2.06 -2.64 5.68
C GLU A 67 -1.68 -4.13 5.67
N LYS A 68 -0.81 -4.56 4.76
CA LYS A 68 -0.30 -5.95 4.76
C LYS A 68 0.51 -6.28 6.01
N SER A 69 1.24 -5.31 6.58
CA SER A 69 1.99 -5.52 7.81
C SER A 69 1.11 -5.79 9.03
N LYS A 70 -0.10 -5.22 9.08
CA LYS A 70 -1.07 -5.46 10.16
C LYS A 70 -1.47 -6.93 10.24
N LEU A 71 -1.67 -7.58 9.09
CA LEU A 71 -1.94 -9.02 9.03
C LEU A 71 -0.78 -9.83 9.63
N PHE A 72 0.46 -9.56 9.23
CA PHE A 72 1.63 -10.24 9.82
C PHE A 72 1.77 -9.97 11.32
N LEU A 73 1.47 -8.75 11.77
CA LEU A 73 1.55 -8.40 13.19
C LEU A 73 0.49 -9.12 14.03
N ALA A 74 -0.70 -9.38 13.46
CA ALA A 74 -1.83 -10.04 14.11
C ALA A 74 -1.74 -11.58 14.06
N GLU A 75 -1.30 -12.14 12.93
CA GLU A 75 -1.34 -13.60 12.69
C GLU A 75 -0.04 -14.32 13.08
N THR A 76 1.04 -13.58 13.33
CA THR A 76 2.36 -14.19 13.53
C THR A 76 3.17 -13.52 14.63
N ASP A 77 4.06 -14.31 15.24
CA ASP A 77 5.07 -13.82 16.18
C ASP A 77 6.37 -13.36 15.50
N TYR A 78 6.33 -13.09 14.18
CA TYR A 78 7.53 -12.68 13.46
C TYR A 78 8.17 -11.43 14.07
N PRO A 79 9.51 -11.38 14.19
CA PRO A 79 10.19 -10.17 14.61
C PRO A 79 9.85 -8.98 13.70
N ILE A 80 9.71 -7.78 14.28
CA ILE A 80 9.37 -6.55 13.54
C ILE A 80 10.32 -6.31 12.35
N LYS A 81 11.60 -6.68 12.49
CA LYS A 81 12.58 -6.60 11.39
C LYS A 81 12.19 -7.51 10.21
N LEU A 82 11.83 -8.76 10.48
CA LEU A 82 11.42 -9.71 9.45
C LEU A 82 10.14 -9.26 8.75
N ILE A 83 9.18 -8.67 9.48
CA ILE A 83 7.97 -8.11 8.89
C ILE A 83 8.31 -6.94 7.95
N ALA A 84 9.20 -6.05 8.38
CA ALA A 84 9.69 -4.96 7.52
C ALA A 84 10.25 -5.51 6.21
N ASP A 85 11.14 -6.50 6.30
CA ASP A 85 11.75 -7.14 5.12
C ASP A 85 10.67 -7.77 4.21
N LYS A 86 9.67 -8.45 4.79
CA LYS A 86 8.55 -9.08 4.04
C LYS A 86 7.65 -8.08 3.32
N ILE A 87 7.51 -6.86 3.84
CA ILE A 87 6.72 -5.80 3.19
C ILE A 87 7.58 -4.87 2.32
N GLY A 88 8.87 -5.17 2.14
CA GLY A 88 9.79 -4.40 1.29
C GLY A 88 10.18 -3.04 1.87
N LEU A 89 10.32 -2.94 3.20
CA LEU A 89 10.81 -1.76 3.92
C LEU A 89 11.93 -2.15 4.88
N ASP A 90 12.88 -1.26 5.12
CA ASP A 90 13.75 -1.43 6.29
C ASP A 90 12.98 -1.15 7.59
N LYS A 91 13.51 -1.65 8.71
CA LYS A 91 12.88 -1.51 10.03
C LYS A 91 12.63 -0.04 10.42
N THR A 92 13.52 0.88 10.08
CA THR A 92 13.41 2.29 10.48
C THR A 92 12.25 2.97 9.75
N ASN A 93 12.20 2.79 8.43
CA ASN A 93 11.13 3.31 7.58
C ASN A 93 9.80 2.64 7.88
N PHE A 94 9.79 1.33 8.17
CA PHE A 94 8.59 0.65 8.62
C PHE A 94 8.02 1.28 9.90
N ASN A 95 8.84 1.44 10.95
CA ASN A 95 8.37 2.04 12.21
C ASN A 95 7.82 3.46 12.00
N LYS A 96 8.53 4.30 11.23
CA LYS A 96 8.10 5.67 10.93
C LYS A 96 6.78 5.71 10.17
N SER A 97 6.67 4.95 9.07
CA SER A 97 5.48 4.93 8.22
C SER A 97 4.28 4.32 8.95
N PHE A 98 4.48 3.24 9.69
CA PHE A 98 3.42 2.60 10.47
C PHE A 98 2.88 3.56 11.53
N LYS A 99 3.75 4.21 12.31
CA LYS A 99 3.33 5.20 13.31
C LYS A 99 2.63 6.40 12.70
N LYS A 100 3.12 6.90 11.56
CA LYS A 100 2.48 8.00 10.84
C LYS A 100 1.06 7.64 10.39
N LEU A 101 0.81 6.41 9.96
CA LEU A 101 -0.49 5.99 9.42
C LEU A 101 -1.46 5.44 10.48
N THR A 102 -0.96 4.89 11.58
CA THR A 102 -1.78 4.21 12.60
C THR A 102 -1.79 4.90 13.97
N GLY A 103 -0.92 5.90 14.18
CA GLY A 103 -0.75 6.58 15.46
C GLY A 103 0.14 5.84 16.48
N THR A 104 0.45 4.56 16.28
CA THR A 104 1.24 3.72 17.21
C THR A 104 2.39 3.03 16.49
N THR A 105 3.40 2.56 17.22
CA THR A 105 4.48 1.74 16.61
C THR A 105 3.98 0.32 16.31
N PRO A 106 4.58 -0.41 15.35
CA PRO A 106 4.24 -1.81 15.08
C PRO A 106 4.25 -2.70 16.34
N LYS A 107 5.18 -2.46 17.25
CA LYS A 107 5.31 -3.22 18.51
C LYS A 107 4.16 -2.90 19.47
N GLU A 108 3.84 -1.63 19.67
CA GLU A 108 2.71 -1.20 20.48
C GLU A 108 1.40 -1.74 19.90
N TRP A 109 1.22 -1.61 18.58
CA TRP A 109 0.03 -2.11 17.88
C TRP A 109 -0.17 -3.61 18.10
N ARG A 110 0.87 -4.43 17.92
CA ARG A 110 0.81 -5.87 18.21
C ARG A 110 0.43 -6.16 19.66
N ASN A 111 1.03 -5.45 20.61
CA ASN A 111 0.78 -5.70 22.03
C ASN A 111 -0.64 -5.29 22.46
N ASN A 112 -1.23 -4.31 21.78
CA ASN A 112 -2.55 -3.77 22.12
C ASN A 112 -3.71 -4.54 21.50
N ILE A 113 -3.43 -5.45 20.57
CA ILE A 113 -4.47 -6.23 19.93
C ILE A 113 -4.80 -7.43 20.80
N SER A 114 -6.03 -7.41 21.35
CA SER A 114 -6.59 -8.60 21.97
C SER A 114 -7.00 -9.61 20.88
N LYS A 115 -6.97 -10.91 21.18
CA LYS A 115 -7.43 -11.96 20.24
C LYS A 115 -8.88 -11.73 19.73
N HIS A 116 -9.69 -10.94 20.44
CA HIS A 116 -11.04 -10.58 20.05
C HIS A 116 -11.07 -9.51 18.93
N ASP A 117 -10.17 -8.52 18.99
CA ASP A 117 -10.08 -7.42 18.01
C ASP A 117 -9.52 -7.88 16.65
N ILE A 118 -8.67 -8.92 16.65
CA ILE A 118 -8.14 -9.52 15.41
C ILE A 118 -9.28 -10.03 14.54
N ASN A 119 -10.23 -10.76 15.12
CA ASN A 119 -11.31 -11.37 14.34
C ASN A 119 -12.21 -10.32 13.69
N SER A 120 -12.49 -9.20 14.38
CA SER A 120 -13.26 -8.08 13.82
C SER A 120 -12.49 -7.34 12.72
N LEU A 121 -11.20 -7.06 12.94
CA LEU A 121 -10.37 -6.37 11.93
C LEU A 121 -10.16 -7.22 10.68
N LEU A 122 -9.97 -8.53 10.82
CA LEU A 122 -9.84 -9.45 9.69
C LEU A 122 -11.13 -9.49 8.87
N GLN A 123 -12.30 -9.46 9.51
CA GLN A 123 -13.57 -9.39 8.80
C GLN A 123 -13.72 -8.09 8.01
N GLU A 124 -13.35 -6.94 8.59
CA GLU A 124 -13.40 -5.65 7.88
C GLU A 124 -12.43 -5.58 6.69
N ILE A 125 -11.20 -6.11 6.85
CA ILE A 125 -10.19 -6.14 5.78
C ILE A 125 -10.60 -7.10 4.65
N MET A 126 -11.19 -8.25 4.99
CA MET A 126 -11.65 -9.23 4.00
C MET A 126 -12.92 -8.76 3.26
N GLN A 127 -13.80 -8.02 3.92
CA GLN A 127 -15.01 -7.44 3.31
C GLN A 127 -14.70 -6.23 2.42
N SER A 128 -13.57 -5.54 2.61
CA SER A 128 -13.18 -4.37 1.80
C SER A 128 -12.35 -4.70 0.56
N SER A 129 -11.96 -5.97 0.38
CA SER A 129 -11.32 -6.46 -0.85
C SER A 129 -12.28 -7.00 -1.92
N ASP A 130 -13.58 -7.10 -1.63
CA ASP A 130 -14.62 -7.38 -2.62
C ASP A 130 -15.57 -6.18 -2.73
N SER A 131 -15.26 -5.28 -3.66
CA SER A 131 -16.27 -4.41 -4.26
C SER A 131 -16.15 -4.51 -5.77
N PRO A 132 -16.92 -5.40 -6.41
CA PRO A 132 -17.13 -5.35 -7.85
C PRO A 132 -18.20 -4.30 -8.12
N HIS A 133 -17.77 -3.11 -8.52
CA HIS A 133 -18.56 -2.23 -9.38
C HIS A 133 -17.71 -1.86 -10.59
#